data_AF-A0A1G2E2X7-F1
#
_entry.id   AF-A0A1G2E2X7-F1
#
_cell.length_a   1.000
_cell.length_b   1.000
_cell.length_c   1.000
_cell.angle_alpha   90.00
_cell.angle_beta   90.00
_cell.angle_gamma   90.00
#
_symmetry.space_group_name_H-M   'P 1'
#
loop_
_entity.id
_entity.type
_entity.pdbx_description
1 polymer ?
#
loop_
_entity_poly.entity_id
_entity_poly.type
_entity_poly.pdbx_seq_one_letter_code
_entity_poly.pdbx_strand_id
1 'polypeptide(L)'
;MKITICGSIAFYKEMEEVKEQLEKLGHEVKLPPSQFEDGDGNTISASQYYAIRKTSSDNEGWVWDRKEMAMKKHFDKVAWSDAILVLNYAKNNIQGYVGGNTLMEAGLALFLDKKIYLLNSIPEISYKEEILGLKPVVINGDLTKII
;
A
#
# COMPACT_ATOMS: atom_id res chain seq x y z
N MET A 1 -8.87 -15.83 -2.22
CA MET A 1 -8.51 -15.02 -3.41
C MET A 1 -7.07 -14.55 -3.29
N LYS A 2 -6.50 -13.99 -4.36
CA LYS A 2 -5.22 -13.28 -4.32
C LYS A 2 -5.44 -11.84 -3.87
N ILE A 3 -4.74 -11.41 -2.83
CA ILE A 3 -4.86 -10.06 -2.25
C ILE A 3 -3.49 -9.40 -2.27
N THR A 4 -3.44 -8.17 -2.77
CA THR A 4 -2.29 -7.28 -2.55
C THR A 4 -2.64 -6.28 -1.47
N ILE A 5 -1.82 -6.24 -0.42
CA ILE A 5 -1.95 -5.24 0.64
C ILE A 5 -1.26 -3.96 0.18
N CYS A 6 -2.00 -2.86 0.25
CA CYS A 6 -1.54 -1.51 -0.09
C CYS A 6 -1.57 -0.63 1.18
N GLY A 7 -0.70 0.37 1.24
CA GLY A 7 -0.71 1.34 2.33
C GLY A 7 0.64 1.98 2.61
N SER A 8 0.71 2.77 3.68
CA SER A 8 1.96 3.41 4.10
C SER A 8 2.92 2.39 4.69
N ILE A 9 4.14 2.31 4.15
CA ILE A 9 5.27 1.50 4.67
C ILE A 9 5.59 1.78 6.15
N ALA A 10 5.17 2.93 6.69
CA ALA A 10 5.27 3.18 8.13
C ALA A 10 4.52 2.13 8.99
N PHE A 11 3.56 1.40 8.41
CA PHE A 11 2.76 0.35 9.04
C PHE A 11 3.12 -1.05 8.50
N TYR A 12 4.37 -1.27 8.12
CA TYR A 12 4.77 -2.53 7.48
C TYR A 12 4.59 -3.73 8.43
N LYS A 13 4.80 -3.55 9.74
CA LYS A 13 4.59 -4.61 10.72
C LYS A 13 3.10 -5.01 10.79
N GLU A 14 2.20 -4.03 10.80
CA GLU A 14 0.77 -4.25 10.76
C GLU A 14 0.34 -4.93 9.45
N MET A 15 1.01 -4.64 8.33
CA MET A 15 0.80 -5.36 7.07
C MET A 15 1.16 -6.84 7.18
N GLU A 16 2.24 -7.20 7.88
CA GLU A 16 2.62 -8.59 8.13
C GLU A 16 1.56 -9.30 9.00
N GLU A 17 1.09 -8.65 10.06
CA GLU A 17 0.05 -9.19 10.93
C GLU A 17 -1.28 -9.41 10.20
N VAL A 18 -1.69 -8.46 9.34
CA VAL A 18 -2.90 -8.61 8.52
C VAL A 18 -2.73 -9.68 7.45
N LYS A 19 -1.54 -9.78 6.85
CA LYS A 19 -1.21 -10.84 5.90
C LYS A 19 -1.43 -12.22 6.53
N GLU A 20 -0.88 -12.48 7.72
CA GLU A 20 -1.04 -13.77 8.39
C GLU A 20 -2.52 -14.10 8.66
N GLN A 21 -3.32 -13.10 9.03
CA GLN A 21 -4.76 -13.27 9.26
C GLN A 21 -5.51 -13.62 7.96
N LEU A 22 -5.21 -12.92 6.86
CA LEU A 22 -5.81 -13.22 5.55
C LEU A 22 -5.39 -14.58 5.01
N GLU A 23 -4.13 -14.99 5.23
CA GLU A 23 -3.66 -16.33 4.84
C GLU A 23 -4.37 -17.43 5.64
N LYS A 24 -4.64 -17.22 6.94
CA LYS A 24 -5.47 -18.12 7.75
C LYS A 24 -6.91 -18.22 7.26
N LEU A 25 -7.42 -17.18 6.60
CA LEU A 25 -8.74 -17.17 5.93
C LEU A 25 -8.70 -17.81 4.52
N GLY A 26 -7.56 -18.38 4.11
CA GLY A 26 -7.41 -19.08 2.83
C GLY A 26 -7.13 -18.16 1.65
N HIS A 27 -6.61 -16.96 1.89
CA HIS A 27 -6.17 -16.04 0.83
C HIS A 27 -4.67 -16.17 0.55
N GLU A 28 -4.27 -15.83 -0.67
CA GLU A 28 -2.84 -15.71 -1.04
C GLU A 28 -2.47 -14.24 -1.04
N VAL A 29 -1.46 -13.82 -0.27
CA VAL A 29 -1.25 -12.40 0.05
C VAL A 29 0.15 -11.92 -0.31
N LYS A 30 0.22 -10.80 -1.05
CA LYS A 30 1.46 -10.07 -1.35
C LYS A 30 1.52 -8.73 -0.64
N LEU A 31 2.70 -8.42 -0.10
CA LEU A 31 3.03 -7.15 0.55
C LEU A 31 3.85 -6.24 -0.37
N PRO A 32 3.96 -4.93 -0.05
CA PRO A 32 4.98 -4.07 -0.63
C PRO A 32 6.41 -4.62 -0.41
N PRO A 33 7.42 -4.17 -1.16
CA PRO A 33 8.80 -4.57 -0.90
C PRO A 33 9.25 -4.21 0.52
N SER A 34 9.84 -5.16 1.24
CA SER A 34 10.43 -4.97 2.58
C SER A 34 11.90 -4.55 2.55
N GLN A 35 12.56 -4.71 1.41
CA GLN A 35 14.00 -4.51 1.24
C GLN A 35 14.29 -3.73 -0.04
N PHE A 36 15.33 -2.90 0.03
CA PHE A 36 15.83 -2.05 -1.04
C PHE A 36 17.36 -2.12 -1.07
N GLU A 37 17.94 -1.72 -2.20
CA GLU A 37 19.38 -1.49 -2.30
C GLU A 37 19.64 0.01 -2.16
N ASP A 38 20.65 0.38 -1.38
CA ASP A 38 21.11 1.77 -1.27
C ASP A 38 21.99 2.19 -2.47
N GLY A 39 22.54 3.42 -2.41
CA GLY A 39 23.43 3.95 -3.44
C GLY A 39 24.76 3.19 -3.59
N ASP A 40 25.16 2.45 -2.56
CA ASP A 40 26.38 1.64 -2.54
C ASP A 40 26.11 0.15 -2.82
N GLY A 41 24.84 -0.22 -3.04
CA GLY A 41 24.40 -1.60 -3.31
C GLY A 41 24.17 -2.45 -2.05
N ASN A 42 24.19 -1.87 -0.85
CA ASN A 42 23.87 -2.60 0.38
C ASN A 42 22.36 -2.78 0.50
N THR A 43 21.95 -3.91 1.08
CA THR A 43 20.53 -4.16 1.39
C THR A 43 20.11 -3.37 2.63
N ILE A 44 19.07 -2.55 2.48
CA ILE A 44 18.42 -1.77 3.54
C ILE A 44 16.94 -2.13 3.64
N SER A 45 16.37 -1.96 4.84
CA SER A 45 14.95 -2.22 5.07
C SER A 45 14.05 -1.13 4.49
N ALA A 46 12.76 -1.45 4.34
CA ALA A 46 11.75 -0.49 3.92
C ALA A 46 11.60 0.71 4.86
N SER A 47 11.81 0.51 6.16
CA SER A 47 11.78 1.59 7.15
C SER A 47 13.02 2.49 7.06
N GLN A 48 14.20 1.92 6.86
CA GLN A 48 15.43 2.69 6.60
C GLN A 48 15.30 3.51 5.32
N TYR A 49 14.87 2.87 4.23
CA TYR A 49 14.64 3.57 2.95
C TYR A 49 13.57 4.66 3.05
N TYR A 50 12.50 4.44 3.84
CA TYR A 50 11.50 5.47 4.12
C TYR A 50 12.07 6.67 4.89
N ALA A 51 12.98 6.45 5.84
CA ALA A 51 13.65 7.52 6.56
C ALA A 51 14.57 8.34 5.65
N ILE A 52 15.39 7.67 4.82
CA ILE A 52 16.27 8.32 3.84
C ILE A 52 15.47 9.23 2.92
N ARG A 53 14.37 8.74 2.33
CA ARG A 53 13.49 9.52 1.44
C ARG A 53 12.94 10.81 2.05
N LYS A 54 12.82 10.91 3.37
CA LYS A 54 12.33 12.12 4.03
C LYS A 54 13.39 13.22 4.13
N THR A 55 14.67 12.86 4.05
CA THR A 55 15.80 13.78 4.18
C THR A 55 16.55 13.97 2.87
N SER A 56 16.28 13.15 1.85
CA SER A 56 16.83 13.27 0.51
C SER A 56 16.35 14.53 -0.21
N SER A 57 17.24 15.13 -1.01
CA SER A 57 16.88 16.19 -1.94
C SER A 57 16.23 15.64 -3.21
N ASP A 58 15.54 16.49 -3.97
CA ASP A 58 14.92 16.12 -5.25
C ASP A 58 15.96 15.64 -6.30
N ASN A 59 17.25 15.94 -6.12
CA ASN A 59 18.33 15.54 -7.02
C ASN A 59 19.03 14.23 -6.59
N GLU A 60 18.57 13.56 -5.54
CA GLU A 60 19.13 12.29 -5.06
C GLU A 60 18.74 11.11 -5.97
N GLY A 61 19.44 10.96 -7.10
CA GLY A 61 19.07 10.06 -8.21
C GLY A 61 18.75 8.63 -7.78
N TRP A 62 19.65 7.96 -7.06
CA TRP A 62 19.44 6.56 -6.66
C TRP A 62 18.20 6.38 -5.78
N VAL A 63 17.87 7.37 -4.94
CA VAL A 63 16.67 7.30 -4.10
C VAL A 63 15.43 7.29 -4.95
N TRP A 64 15.37 8.12 -5.98
CA TRP A 64 14.21 8.20 -6.88
C TRP A 64 14.14 7.04 -7.87
N ASP A 65 15.28 6.53 -8.34
CA ASP A 65 15.34 5.29 -9.14
C ASP A 65 14.79 4.09 -8.35
N ARG A 66 15.19 3.95 -7.08
CA ARG A 66 14.66 2.91 -6.19
C ARG A 66 13.18 3.11 -5.91
N LYS A 67 12.70 4.35 -5.86
CA LYS A 67 11.28 4.68 -5.63
C LYS A 67 10.44 4.24 -6.83
N GLU A 68 10.89 4.55 -8.03
CA GLU A 68 10.26 4.13 -9.28
C GLU A 68 10.22 2.60 -9.38
N MET A 69 11.34 1.93 -9.17
CA MET A 69 11.41 0.46 -9.16
C MET A 69 10.46 -0.16 -8.13
N ALA A 70 10.38 0.41 -6.92
CA ALA A 70 9.47 -0.04 -5.87
C ALA A 70 8.00 0.05 -6.31
N MET A 71 7.64 1.16 -6.96
CA MET A 71 6.29 1.39 -7.46
C MET A 71 5.93 0.38 -8.54
N LYS A 72 6.79 0.22 -9.56
CA LYS A 72 6.58 -0.76 -10.64
C LYS A 72 6.42 -2.19 -10.09
N LYS A 73 7.36 -2.63 -9.22
CA LYS A 73 7.29 -3.95 -8.58
C LYS A 73 6.02 -4.15 -7.75
N HIS A 74 5.45 -3.08 -7.18
CA HIS A 74 4.21 -3.20 -6.43
C HIS A 74 2.97 -3.15 -7.32
N PHE A 75 3.00 -2.39 -8.42
CA PHE A 75 1.97 -2.45 -9.47
C PHE A 75 1.85 -3.84 -10.08
N ASP A 76 2.95 -4.56 -10.27
CA ASP A 76 2.92 -5.97 -10.70
C ASP A 76 2.16 -6.86 -9.69
N LYS A 77 2.23 -6.54 -8.39
CA LYS A 77 1.50 -7.26 -7.34
C LYS A 77 0.01 -6.90 -7.39
N VAL A 78 -0.33 -5.63 -7.58
CA VAL A 78 -1.73 -5.19 -7.79
C VAL A 78 -2.33 -5.86 -9.03
N ALA A 79 -1.59 -5.94 -10.13
CA ALA A 79 -2.06 -6.61 -11.34
C ALA A 79 -2.28 -8.12 -11.14
N TRP A 80 -1.40 -8.76 -10.35
CA TRP A 80 -1.48 -10.17 -10.00
C TRP A 80 -2.68 -10.54 -9.11
N SER A 81 -3.21 -9.61 -8.31
CA SER A 81 -4.26 -9.91 -7.33
C SER A 81 -5.68 -9.87 -7.91
N ASP A 82 -6.62 -10.48 -7.21
CA ASP A 82 -8.06 -10.37 -7.48
C ASP A 82 -8.66 -9.12 -6.80
N ALA A 83 -8.05 -8.74 -5.68
CA ALA A 83 -8.42 -7.58 -4.88
C ALA A 83 -7.20 -6.86 -4.32
N ILE A 84 -7.38 -5.60 -3.93
CA ILE A 84 -6.47 -4.91 -3.03
C ILE A 84 -7.14 -4.66 -1.68
N LEU A 85 -6.36 -4.73 -0.61
CA LEU A 85 -6.75 -4.25 0.71
C LEU A 85 -5.85 -3.08 1.08
N VAL A 86 -6.44 -1.89 1.21
CA VAL A 86 -5.74 -0.70 1.68
C VAL A 86 -5.83 -0.64 3.20
N LEU A 87 -4.68 -0.76 3.88
CA LEU A 87 -4.58 -0.53 5.31
C LEU A 87 -4.43 0.96 5.60
N ASN A 88 -5.56 1.66 5.56
CA ASN A 88 -5.66 3.09 5.80
C ASN A 88 -5.70 3.41 7.30
N TYR A 89 -4.62 3.10 8.03
CA TYR A 89 -4.44 3.50 9.42
C TYR A 89 -4.36 5.02 9.58
N ALA A 90 -4.62 5.52 10.78
CA ALA A 90 -4.48 6.94 11.07
C ALA A 90 -3.02 7.40 10.92
N LYS A 91 -2.80 8.49 10.19
CA LYS A 91 -1.46 9.06 9.96
C LYS A 91 -1.58 10.55 9.70
N ASN A 92 -0.59 11.34 10.12
CA ASN A 92 -0.59 12.81 9.96
C ASN A 92 -1.86 13.48 10.52
N ASN A 93 -2.37 12.97 11.65
CA ASN A 93 -3.63 13.39 12.28
C ASN A 93 -4.89 13.21 11.42
N ILE A 94 -4.82 12.38 10.37
CA ILE A 94 -5.94 12.04 9.49
C ILE A 94 -6.35 10.59 9.78
N GLN A 95 -7.59 10.40 10.21
CA GLN A 95 -8.21 9.07 10.34
C GLN A 95 -8.46 8.49 8.94
N GLY A 96 -8.20 7.19 8.76
CA GLY A 96 -8.41 6.56 7.46
C GLY A 96 -7.40 6.98 6.38
N TYR A 97 -6.22 7.47 6.74
CA TYR A 97 -5.29 8.11 5.80
C TYR A 97 -4.91 7.20 4.61
N VAL A 98 -5.06 7.73 3.40
CA VAL A 98 -4.60 7.12 2.14
C VAL A 98 -3.55 8.04 1.54
N GLY A 99 -2.31 7.56 1.38
CA GLY A 99 -1.23 8.35 0.79
C GLY A 99 -1.26 8.36 -0.74
N GLY A 100 -0.59 9.33 -1.36
CA GLY A 100 -0.60 9.48 -2.83
C GLY A 100 -0.16 8.22 -3.60
N ASN A 101 0.84 7.48 -3.12
CA ASN A 101 1.23 6.20 -3.74
C ASN A 101 0.11 5.15 -3.68
N THR A 102 -0.56 5.08 -2.54
CA THR A 102 -1.67 4.17 -2.30
C THR A 102 -2.90 4.54 -3.14
N LEU A 103 -3.14 5.83 -3.35
CA LEU A 103 -4.17 6.29 -4.28
C LEU A 103 -3.85 5.86 -5.73
N MET A 104 -2.59 5.97 -6.18
CA MET A 104 -2.18 5.48 -7.50
C MET A 104 -2.34 3.95 -7.64
N GLU A 105 -1.96 3.19 -6.61
CA GLU A 105 -2.18 1.73 -6.56
C GLU A 105 -3.67 1.38 -6.68
N ALA A 106 -4.53 2.12 -5.98
CA ALA A 106 -5.97 1.90 -6.04
C ALA A 106 -6.59 2.35 -7.36
N GLY A 107 -6.07 3.42 -7.98
CA GLY A 107 -6.43 3.82 -9.35
C GLY A 107 -6.05 2.75 -10.38
N LEU A 108 -4.89 2.11 -10.24
CA LEU A 108 -4.51 0.95 -11.07
C LEU A 108 -5.46 -0.24 -10.83
N ALA A 109 -5.82 -0.51 -9.58
CA ALA A 109 -6.78 -1.55 -9.24
C ALA A 109 -8.16 -1.28 -9.88
N LEU A 110 -8.63 -0.03 -9.90
CA LEU A 110 -9.85 0.40 -10.59
C LEU A 110 -9.75 0.12 -12.10
N PHE A 111 -8.66 0.55 -12.75
CA PHE A 111 -8.46 0.34 -14.18
C PHE A 111 -8.44 -1.14 -14.58
N LEU A 112 -7.96 -2.02 -13.68
CA LEU A 112 -7.87 -3.46 -13.90
C LEU A 112 -9.10 -4.24 -13.38
N ASP A 113 -10.21 -3.55 -13.09
CA ASP A 113 -11.46 -4.13 -12.57
C ASP A 113 -11.27 -5.00 -11.31
N LYS A 114 -10.33 -4.62 -10.43
CA LYS A 114 -10.07 -5.33 -9.16
C LYS A 114 -11.03 -4.87 -8.07
N LYS A 115 -11.35 -5.76 -7.13
CA LYS A 115 -12.07 -5.36 -5.91
C LYS A 115 -11.15 -4.47 -5.04
N ILE A 116 -11.69 -3.37 -4.51
CA ILE A 116 -10.95 -2.44 -3.66
C ILE A 116 -11.58 -2.46 -2.27
N TYR A 117 -10.80 -2.83 -1.26
CA TYR A 117 -11.21 -2.79 0.14
C TYR A 117 -10.44 -1.71 0.91
N LEU A 118 -11.13 -1.00 1.81
CA LEU A 118 -10.50 -0.16 2.82
C LEU A 118 -10.69 -0.78 4.20
N LEU A 119 -9.60 -0.89 4.97
CA LEU A 119 -9.65 -1.40 6.34
C LEU A 119 -10.55 -0.52 7.24
N ASN A 120 -10.39 0.80 7.15
CA ASN A 120 -11.08 1.82 7.93
C ASN A 120 -11.90 2.75 7.03
N SER A 121 -12.68 3.65 7.65
CA SER A 121 -13.52 4.62 6.93
C SER A 121 -12.75 5.50 5.95
N ILE A 122 -13.45 5.99 4.93
CA ILE A 122 -12.91 6.93 3.94
C ILE A 122 -12.44 8.21 4.67
N PRO A 123 -11.20 8.68 4.42
CA PRO A 123 -10.65 9.85 5.11
C PRO A 123 -11.26 11.18 4.64
N GLU A 124 -11.24 12.18 5.51
CA GLU A 124 -11.46 13.58 5.14
C GLU A 124 -10.14 14.21 4.68
N ILE A 125 -9.90 14.23 3.36
CA ILE A 125 -8.70 14.77 2.71
C ILE A 125 -9.03 15.46 1.38
N SER A 126 -8.09 16.23 0.82
CA SER A 126 -8.33 17.06 -0.36
C SER A 126 -8.73 16.28 -1.63
N TYR A 127 -8.33 15.01 -1.73
CA TYR A 127 -8.63 14.09 -2.84
C TYR A 127 -9.61 12.98 -2.42
N LYS A 128 -10.57 13.32 -1.55
CA LYS A 128 -11.61 12.39 -1.10
C LYS A 128 -12.51 11.94 -2.26
N GLU A 129 -12.73 12.81 -3.26
CA GLU A 129 -13.59 12.49 -4.41
C GLU A 129 -13.02 11.34 -5.25
N GLU A 130 -11.71 11.26 -5.42
CA GLU A 130 -11.04 10.14 -6.08
C GLU A 130 -11.30 8.85 -5.31
N ILE A 131 -11.19 8.87 -3.97
CA ILE A 131 -11.43 7.68 -3.14
C ILE A 131 -12.90 7.24 -3.21
N LEU A 132 -13.84 8.19 -3.26
CA LEU A 132 -15.26 7.87 -3.48
C LEU A 132 -15.50 7.28 -4.88
N GLY A 133 -14.81 7.80 -5.89
CA GLY A 133 -14.85 7.31 -7.28
C GLY A 133 -14.33 5.88 -7.44
N LEU A 134 -13.37 5.46 -6.62
CA LEU A 134 -12.91 4.06 -6.54
C LEU A 134 -13.99 3.09 -6.05
N LYS A 135 -15.07 3.59 -5.42
CA LYS A 135 -16.17 2.81 -4.83
C LYS A 135 -15.68 1.63 -3.96
N PRO A 136 -14.79 1.88 -2.97
CA PRO A 136 -14.24 0.80 -2.17
C PRO A 136 -15.29 0.20 -1.22
N VAL A 137 -15.11 -1.07 -0.88
CA VAL A 137 -15.83 -1.72 0.22
C VAL A 137 -15.09 -1.44 1.53
N VAL A 138 -15.71 -0.70 2.44
CA VAL A 138 -15.16 -0.43 3.77
C VAL A 138 -15.49 -1.60 4.70
N ILE A 139 -14.46 -2.29 5.21
CA ILE A 139 -14.64 -3.50 6.02
C ILE A 139 -14.71 -3.24 7.52
N ASN A 140 -14.31 -2.04 7.97
CA ASN A 140 -14.28 -1.62 9.38
C ASN A 140 -13.49 -2.59 10.27
N GLY A 141 -12.28 -2.95 9.84
CA GLY A 141 -11.38 -3.85 10.57
C GLY A 141 -11.71 -5.35 10.45
N ASP A 142 -12.88 -5.71 9.91
CA ASP A 142 -13.32 -7.10 9.82
C ASP A 142 -12.85 -7.76 8.52
N LEU A 143 -11.72 -8.46 8.59
CA LEU A 143 -11.11 -9.17 7.46
C LEU A 143 -11.99 -10.30 6.90
N THR A 144 -12.97 -10.80 7.66
CA THR A 144 -13.87 -11.88 7.19
C THR A 144 -14.83 -11.41 6.11
N LYS A 145 -14.98 -10.10 5.91
CA LYS A 145 -15.80 -9.49 4.85
C LYS A 145 -15.13 -9.51 3.47
N ILE A 146 -13.90 -10.00 3.37
CA ILE A 146 -13.18 -10.13 2.10
C ILE A 146 -13.54 -11.49 1.48
N ILE A 147 -14.42 -11.45 0.47
CA ILE A 147 -15.03 -12.62 -0.19
C ILE A 147 -14.82 -12.62 -1.70
#